data_AF-X6LK36-F1
#
_entry.id   AF-X6LK36-F1
#
_cell.length_a   1.000
_cell.length_b   1.000
_cell.length_c   1.000
_cell.angle_alpha   90.00
_cell.angle_beta   90.00
_cell.angle_gamma   90.00
#
_symmetry.space_group_name_H-M   'P 1'
#
loop_
_entity.id
_entity.type
_entity.pdbx_description
1 polymer ?
#
loop_
_entity_poly.entity_id
_entity_poly.type
_entity_poly.pdbx_seq_one_letter_code
_entity_poly.pdbx_strand_id
1 'polypeptide(L)'
;MQKNLEALVKALSLQSHLISLFDIKQEITNLETLTLTHLQNVASEALAKIKDATKDKSDLAKEEKSDTSFSSLVRVEKLSESDTKQLETNVMILESAVNVFDLLYQQHANLGKPVKELFQSFLGEVIVYFERISQKIASLFEKQRYQAFDEIKGFVFIMDNLRKIKAVEQKTQQNYLQIIERIFGYVRDVYKDVELMLPLLMKQDLSFDYNRLFERVGCMHRSKWIQERQEGRDDNLMDAIKEKLICIYMN
;
A
#
# COMPACT_ATOMS: atom_id res chain seq x y z
N MET A 1 -36.14 -65.88 20.55
CA MET A 1 -35.13 -64.87 20.96
C MET A 1 -33.82 -64.98 20.19
N GLN A 2 -33.28 -66.17 19.95
CA GLN A 2 -31.98 -66.38 19.29
C GLN A 2 -31.85 -65.74 17.89
N LYS A 3 -32.88 -65.85 17.04
CA LYS A 3 -32.91 -65.19 15.71
C LYS A 3 -32.87 -63.65 15.77
N ASN A 4 -33.43 -63.05 16.82
CA ASN A 4 -33.42 -61.58 16.99
C ASN A 4 -32.06 -61.09 17.48
N LEU A 5 -31.37 -61.89 18.30
CA LEU A 5 -29.99 -61.63 18.73
C LEU A 5 -29.01 -61.74 17.55
N GLU A 6 -29.15 -62.73 16.68
CA GLU A 6 -28.32 -62.86 15.47
C GLU A 6 -28.52 -61.70 14.48
N ALA A 7 -29.75 -61.19 14.34
CA ALA A 7 -30.03 -60.01 13.53
C ALA A 7 -29.38 -58.73 14.11
N LEU A 8 -29.36 -58.60 15.45
CA LEU A 8 -28.74 -57.47 16.16
C LEU A 8 -27.21 -57.53 16.07
N VAL A 9 -26.61 -58.72 16.13
CA VAL A 9 -25.18 -58.94 15.93
C VAL A 9 -24.75 -58.61 14.50
N LYS A 10 -25.55 -58.95 13.48
CA LYS A 10 -25.30 -58.53 12.09
C LYS A 10 -25.43 -57.02 11.88
N ALA A 11 -26.37 -56.36 12.57
CA ALA A 11 -26.51 -54.90 12.54
C ALA A 11 -25.31 -54.19 13.22
N LEU A 12 -24.77 -54.76 14.30
CA LEU A 12 -23.56 -54.28 14.96
C LEU A 12 -22.30 -54.47 14.10
N SER A 13 -22.21 -55.55 13.31
CA SER A 13 -21.08 -55.72 12.36
C SER A 13 -21.11 -54.69 11.24
N LEU A 14 -22.29 -54.30 10.76
CA LEU A 14 -22.47 -53.18 9.83
C LEU A 14 -21.98 -51.85 10.41
N GLN A 15 -22.13 -51.64 11.72
CA GLN A 15 -21.62 -50.45 12.41
C GLN A 15 -20.08 -50.40 12.40
N SER A 16 -19.41 -51.55 12.57
CA SER A 16 -17.95 -51.63 12.45
C SER A 16 -17.44 -51.41 11.02
N HIS A 17 -18.23 -51.75 10.00
CA HIS A 17 -17.91 -51.48 8.59
C HIS A 17 -18.21 -50.04 8.15
N LEU A 18 -19.18 -49.36 8.78
CA LEU A 18 -19.42 -47.94 8.56
C LEU A 18 -18.28 -47.06 9.12
N ILE A 19 -17.69 -47.47 10.25
CA ILE A 19 -16.49 -46.83 10.81
C ILE A 19 -15.27 -47.00 9.89
N SER A 20 -15.22 -48.06 9.06
CA SER A 20 -14.10 -48.31 8.14
C SER A 20 -14.24 -47.67 6.75
N LEU A 21 -15.38 -47.07 6.41
CA LEU A 21 -15.62 -46.48 5.09
C LEU A 21 -15.14 -45.03 4.97
N PHE A 22 -15.06 -44.32 6.10
CA PHE A 22 -14.55 -42.96 6.18
C PHE A 22 -13.61 -42.85 7.38
N ASP A 23 -12.31 -42.77 7.12
CA ASP A 23 -11.39 -42.27 8.13
C ASP A 23 -11.59 -40.75 8.24
N ILE A 24 -12.54 -40.37 9.10
CA ILE A 24 -12.91 -38.97 9.34
C ILE A 24 -11.67 -38.13 9.71
N LYS A 25 -10.71 -38.72 10.43
CA LYS A 25 -9.47 -38.02 10.81
C LYS A 25 -8.60 -37.76 9.59
N GLN A 26 -8.46 -38.74 8.70
CA GLN A 26 -7.74 -38.55 7.44
C GLN A 26 -8.43 -37.51 6.56
N GLU A 27 -9.75 -37.54 6.46
CA GLU A 27 -10.50 -36.59 5.63
C GLU A 27 -10.42 -35.16 6.16
N ILE A 28 -10.49 -34.97 7.49
CA ILE A 28 -10.23 -33.67 8.12
C ILE A 28 -8.81 -33.19 7.79
N THR A 29 -7.80 -34.06 7.91
CA THR A 29 -6.40 -33.71 7.59
C THR A 29 -6.21 -33.33 6.11
N ASN A 30 -6.90 -34.02 5.20
CA ASN A 30 -6.90 -33.71 3.77
C ASN A 30 -7.51 -32.32 3.52
N LEU A 31 -8.67 -32.04 4.14
CA LEU A 31 -9.34 -30.74 4.05
C LEU A 31 -8.50 -29.61 4.63
N GLU A 32 -7.81 -29.84 5.76
CA GLU A 32 -6.88 -28.88 6.34
C GLU A 32 -5.75 -28.53 5.36
N THR A 33 -5.14 -29.56 4.76
CA THR A 33 -4.05 -29.41 3.79
C THR A 33 -4.50 -28.63 2.55
N LEU A 34 -5.68 -28.97 2.01
CA LEU A 34 -6.27 -28.28 0.85
C LEU A 34 -6.59 -26.83 1.17
N THR A 35 -7.17 -26.56 2.35
CA THR A 35 -7.50 -25.21 2.80
C THR A 35 -6.25 -24.36 2.95
N LEU A 36 -5.21 -24.89 3.61
CA LEU A 36 -3.96 -24.17 3.79
C LEU A 36 -3.28 -23.88 2.44
N THR A 37 -3.27 -24.84 1.53
CA THR A 37 -2.71 -24.68 0.17
C THR A 37 -3.47 -23.61 -0.61
N HIS A 38 -4.81 -23.58 -0.50
CA HIS A 38 -5.61 -22.54 -1.13
C HIS A 38 -5.25 -21.15 -0.59
N LEU A 39 -5.19 -20.98 0.74
CA LEU A 39 -4.82 -19.71 1.37
C LEU A 39 -3.39 -19.28 0.99
N GLN A 40 -2.45 -20.22 0.89
CA GLN A 40 -1.09 -19.95 0.43
C GLN A 40 -1.07 -19.47 -1.02
N ASN A 41 -1.90 -20.02 -1.90
CA ASN A 41 -2.03 -19.55 -3.28
C ASN A 41 -2.61 -18.13 -3.35
N VAL A 42 -3.66 -17.84 -2.57
CA VAL A 42 -4.23 -16.49 -2.43
C VAL A 42 -3.17 -15.48 -2.00
N ALA A 43 -2.36 -15.82 -0.98
CA ALA A 43 -1.26 -14.96 -0.56
C ALA A 43 -0.18 -14.81 -1.65
N SER A 44 0.24 -15.91 -2.25
CA SER A 44 1.35 -15.95 -3.22
C SER A 44 1.05 -15.15 -4.50
N GLU A 45 -0.18 -15.24 -5.02
CA GLU A 45 -0.60 -14.48 -6.19
C GLU A 45 -0.52 -12.97 -5.95
N ALA A 46 -0.98 -12.51 -4.77
CA ALA A 46 -0.89 -11.12 -4.38
C ALA A 46 0.56 -10.66 -4.12
N LEU A 47 1.37 -11.50 -3.47
CA LEU A 47 2.79 -11.20 -3.23
C LEU A 47 3.59 -11.11 -4.52
N ALA A 48 3.23 -11.88 -5.56
CA ALA A 48 3.86 -11.76 -6.87
C ALA A 48 3.70 -10.33 -7.45
N LYS A 49 2.54 -9.70 -7.25
CA LYS A 49 2.30 -8.30 -7.68
C LYS A 49 3.20 -7.30 -6.95
N ILE A 50 3.35 -7.47 -5.64
CA ILE A 50 4.25 -6.62 -4.82
C ILE A 50 5.70 -6.81 -5.26
N LYS A 51 6.13 -8.05 -5.51
CA LYS A 51 7.48 -8.37 -5.98
C LYS A 51 7.75 -7.78 -7.35
N ASP A 52 6.80 -7.87 -8.27
CA ASP A 52 6.91 -7.26 -9.60
C ASP A 52 7.04 -5.73 -9.50
N ALA A 53 6.28 -5.11 -8.60
CA ALA A 53 6.35 -3.68 -8.34
C ALA A 53 7.61 -3.24 -7.58
N THR A 54 8.45 -4.16 -7.11
CA THR A 54 9.62 -3.85 -6.28
C THR A 54 10.90 -4.56 -6.71
N LYS A 55 11.02 -4.94 -7.98
CA LYS A 55 12.20 -5.67 -8.48
C LYS A 55 13.51 -5.01 -8.06
N ASP A 56 14.36 -5.82 -7.42
CA ASP A 56 15.72 -5.45 -7.06
C ASP A 56 16.60 -5.37 -8.30
N LYS A 57 17.48 -4.36 -8.31
CA LYS A 57 18.43 -4.09 -9.40
C LYS A 57 19.48 -5.18 -9.64
N SER A 58 19.49 -6.28 -8.86
CA SER A 58 20.51 -7.33 -9.00
C SER A 58 20.41 -8.12 -10.31
N ASP A 59 19.26 -8.09 -10.98
CA ASP A 59 19.04 -8.90 -12.19
C ASP A 59 19.22 -8.13 -13.51
N LEU A 60 19.61 -6.85 -13.45
CA LEU A 60 19.93 -6.04 -14.63
C LEU A 60 21.35 -5.47 -14.50
N ALA A 61 22.31 -6.24 -15.01
CA ALA A 61 23.73 -5.95 -15.00
C ALA A 61 24.07 -4.55 -15.58
N LYS A 62 25.09 -3.94 -14.94
CA LYS A 62 26.11 -3.06 -15.53
C LYS A 62 25.58 -1.90 -16.41
N GLU A 63 25.33 -0.77 -15.79
CA GLU A 63 25.84 0.51 -16.30
C GLU A 63 25.75 1.61 -15.24
N GLU A 64 26.72 2.53 -15.33
CA GLU A 64 26.92 3.75 -14.56
C GLU A 64 27.54 3.62 -13.16
N LYS A 65 28.88 3.73 -13.17
CA LYS A 65 29.67 4.26 -12.06
C LYS A 65 29.21 5.70 -11.74
N SER A 66 28.69 5.93 -10.55
CA SER A 66 28.95 7.18 -9.84
C SER A 66 28.83 6.97 -8.33
N ASP A 67 29.88 7.34 -7.62
CA ASP A 67 30.01 7.31 -6.17
C ASP A 67 28.87 8.06 -5.47
N THR A 68 28.23 7.38 -4.51
CA THR A 68 28.04 7.82 -3.12
C THR A 68 27.01 6.88 -2.48
N SER A 69 27.38 6.31 -1.34
CA SER A 69 26.63 5.37 -0.52
C SER A 69 25.18 5.78 -0.28
N PHE A 70 24.26 5.23 -1.06
CA PHE A 70 22.85 5.06 -0.68
C PHE A 70 22.50 3.61 -0.95
N SER A 71 22.16 2.91 0.13
CA SER A 71 21.58 1.56 0.14
C SER A 71 20.69 1.32 -1.08
N SER A 72 20.94 0.21 -1.78
CA SER A 72 20.20 -0.32 -2.93
C SER A 72 18.84 0.34 -3.16
N LEU A 73 18.79 1.32 -4.07
CA LEU A 73 17.55 1.99 -4.44
C LEU A 73 16.68 0.99 -5.21
N VAL A 74 15.87 0.23 -4.47
CA VAL A 74 14.83 -0.66 -4.99
C VAL A 74 13.96 0.18 -5.93
N ARG A 75 13.80 -0.27 -7.17
CA ARG A 75 12.92 0.42 -8.12
C ARG A 75 11.49 0.10 -7.71
N VAL A 76 10.82 1.07 -7.09
CA VAL A 76 9.42 0.95 -6.69
C VAL A 76 8.55 1.50 -7.81
N GLU A 77 7.73 0.62 -8.37
CA GLU A 77 6.69 0.96 -9.34
C GLU A 77 5.34 1.02 -8.65
N LYS A 78 4.41 1.79 -9.24
CA LYS A 78 3.05 1.93 -8.72
C LYS A 78 2.25 0.69 -9.07
N LEU A 79 1.63 0.06 -8.07
CA LEU A 79 0.59 -0.93 -8.32
C LEU A 79 -0.57 -0.32 -9.12
N SER A 80 -1.21 -1.12 -9.96
CA SER A 80 -2.46 -0.70 -10.59
C SER A 80 -3.59 -0.64 -9.57
N GLU A 81 -4.66 0.08 -9.87
CA GLU A 81 -5.86 0.09 -9.03
C GLU A 81 -6.43 -1.33 -8.84
N SER A 82 -6.43 -2.14 -9.90
CA SER A 82 -6.84 -3.55 -9.83
C SER A 82 -5.95 -4.37 -8.89
N ASP A 83 -4.63 -4.17 -8.93
CA ASP A 83 -3.72 -4.89 -8.02
C ASP A 83 -3.98 -4.48 -6.56
N THR A 84 -4.22 -3.19 -6.29
CA THR A 84 -4.54 -2.74 -4.92
C THR A 84 -5.87 -3.31 -4.41
N LYS A 85 -6.89 -3.42 -5.26
CA LYS A 85 -8.19 -4.06 -4.92
C LYS A 85 -8.02 -5.56 -4.67
N GLN A 86 -7.16 -6.23 -5.44
CA GLN A 86 -6.84 -7.63 -5.22
C GLN A 86 -6.12 -7.82 -3.87
N LEU A 87 -5.18 -6.95 -3.52
CA LEU A 87 -4.52 -6.97 -2.21
C LEU A 87 -5.52 -6.81 -1.06
N GLU A 88 -6.44 -5.84 -1.17
CA GLU A 88 -7.51 -5.63 -0.18
C GLU A 88 -8.38 -6.88 -0.02
N THR A 89 -8.80 -7.49 -1.13
CA THR A 89 -9.60 -8.72 -1.13
C THR A 89 -8.85 -9.88 -0.46
N ASN A 90 -7.56 -10.04 -0.78
CA ASN A 90 -6.75 -11.13 -0.23
C ASN A 90 -6.48 -10.94 1.27
N VAL A 91 -6.28 -9.69 1.73
CA VAL A 91 -6.23 -9.40 3.17
C VAL A 91 -7.55 -9.80 3.84
N MET A 92 -8.70 -9.41 3.29
CA MET A 92 -10.00 -9.75 3.89
C MET A 92 -10.22 -11.27 3.99
N ILE A 93 -9.83 -12.03 2.96
CA ILE A 93 -9.93 -13.50 2.96
C ILE A 93 -9.05 -14.09 4.06
N LEU A 94 -7.77 -13.69 4.12
CA LEU A 94 -6.81 -14.21 5.10
C LEU A 94 -7.19 -13.82 6.53
N GLU A 95 -7.61 -12.58 6.76
CA GLU A 95 -8.07 -12.10 8.07
C GLU A 95 -9.33 -12.86 8.52
N SER A 96 -10.28 -13.09 7.62
CA SER A 96 -11.46 -13.89 7.91
C SER A 96 -11.10 -15.33 8.27
N ALA A 97 -10.15 -15.93 7.55
CA ALA A 97 -9.65 -17.27 7.86
C ALA A 97 -8.99 -17.32 9.24
N VAL A 98 -8.15 -16.33 9.59
CA VAL A 98 -7.56 -16.23 10.94
C VAL A 98 -8.66 -16.17 12.00
N ASN A 99 -9.67 -15.32 11.82
CA ASN A 99 -10.75 -15.18 12.81
C ASN A 99 -11.55 -16.49 12.99
N VAL A 100 -11.84 -17.19 11.90
CA VAL A 100 -12.55 -18.48 11.94
C VAL A 100 -11.70 -19.55 12.63
N PHE A 101 -10.43 -19.69 12.27
CA PHE A 101 -9.56 -20.73 12.83
C PHE A 101 -9.05 -20.42 14.24
N ASP A 102 -8.92 -19.15 14.63
CA ASP A 102 -8.66 -18.75 16.02
C ASP A 102 -9.91 -19.04 16.90
N LEU A 103 -11.13 -19.00 16.35
CA LEU A 103 -12.36 -19.38 17.07
C LEU A 103 -12.52 -20.90 17.20
N LEU A 104 -12.17 -21.66 16.15
CA LEU A 104 -12.25 -23.13 16.11
C LEU A 104 -11.13 -23.83 16.90
N TYR A 105 -10.17 -23.05 17.43
CA TYR A 105 -8.96 -23.49 18.12
C TYR A 105 -9.20 -24.41 19.33
N GLN A 106 -10.45 -24.55 19.80
CA GLN A 106 -10.71 -25.29 21.03
C GLN A 106 -10.92 -26.80 20.87
N GLN A 107 -11.24 -27.36 19.69
CA GLN A 107 -11.63 -28.79 19.66
C GLN A 107 -11.16 -29.65 18.47
N HIS A 108 -11.01 -29.17 17.22
CA HIS A 108 -10.94 -30.11 16.07
C HIS A 108 -10.04 -29.78 14.87
N ALA A 109 -9.33 -28.64 14.80
CA ALA A 109 -8.50 -28.29 13.64
C ALA A 109 -7.15 -27.62 14.01
N ASN A 110 -6.07 -28.01 13.33
CA ASN A 110 -4.71 -27.52 13.56
C ASN A 110 -4.29 -26.39 12.59
N LEU A 111 -5.26 -25.58 12.13
CA LEU A 111 -5.03 -24.51 11.15
C LEU A 111 -4.79 -23.13 11.75
N GLY A 112 -5.13 -22.90 13.02
CA GLY A 112 -5.06 -21.55 13.61
C GLY A 112 -3.67 -20.92 13.51
N LYS A 113 -2.64 -21.64 13.98
CA LYS A 113 -1.25 -21.17 13.92
C LYS A 113 -0.75 -20.92 12.48
N PRO A 114 -0.78 -21.89 11.55
CA PRO A 114 -0.23 -21.67 10.20
C PRO A 114 -0.97 -20.58 9.42
N VAL A 115 -2.29 -20.45 9.56
CA VAL A 115 -3.06 -19.39 8.90
C VAL A 115 -2.70 -18.02 9.46
N LYS A 116 -2.52 -17.91 10.78
CA LYS A 116 -2.08 -16.67 11.43
C LYS A 116 -0.68 -16.24 11.00
N GLU A 117 0.26 -17.17 10.93
CA GLU A 117 1.62 -16.91 10.44
C GLU A 117 1.61 -16.46 8.98
N LEU A 118 0.82 -17.13 8.12
CA LEU A 118 0.64 -16.74 6.72
C LEU A 118 0.08 -15.31 6.60
N PHE A 119 -0.96 -14.98 7.37
CA PHE A 119 -1.56 -13.65 7.35
C PHE A 119 -0.58 -12.56 7.82
N GLN A 120 0.16 -12.80 8.91
CA GLN A 120 1.15 -11.82 9.39
C GLN A 120 2.30 -11.63 8.40
N SER A 121 2.78 -12.70 7.77
CA SER A 121 3.80 -12.63 6.72
C SER A 121 3.29 -11.82 5.53
N PHE A 122 2.08 -12.11 5.05
CA PHE A 122 1.46 -11.39 3.94
C PHE A 122 1.31 -9.89 4.24
N LEU A 123 0.75 -9.56 5.41
CA LEU A 123 0.57 -8.18 5.84
C LEU A 123 1.91 -7.45 6.00
N GLY A 124 2.94 -8.14 6.47
CA GLY A 124 4.31 -7.62 6.57
C GLY A 124 4.84 -7.13 5.22
N GLU A 125 4.67 -7.92 4.16
CA GLU A 125 5.10 -7.53 2.81
C GLU A 125 4.33 -6.32 2.25
N VAL A 126 3.03 -6.21 2.53
CA VAL A 126 2.23 -5.02 2.16
C VAL A 126 2.77 -3.77 2.84
N ILE A 127 3.15 -3.87 4.13
CA ILE A 127 3.73 -2.76 4.89
C ILE A 127 5.11 -2.40 4.36
N VAL A 128 5.95 -3.39 4.05
CA VAL A 128 7.27 -3.15 3.44
C VAL A 128 7.12 -2.42 2.09
N TYR A 129 6.14 -2.81 1.27
CA TYR A 129 5.86 -2.09 0.03
C TYR A 129 5.44 -0.63 0.28
N PHE A 130 4.60 -0.40 1.28
CA PHE A 130 4.20 0.94 1.69
C PHE A 130 5.39 1.81 2.14
N GLU A 131 6.30 1.24 2.94
CA GLU A 131 7.53 1.91 3.36
C GLU A 131 8.46 2.19 2.17
N ARG A 132 8.54 1.28 1.19
CA ARG A 132 9.28 1.50 -0.05
C ARG A 132 8.70 2.65 -0.87
N ILE A 133 7.36 2.78 -0.96
CA ILE A 133 6.71 3.96 -1.56
C ILE A 133 7.13 5.24 -0.82
N SER A 134 7.17 5.19 0.51
CA SER A 134 7.54 6.33 1.36
C SER A 134 8.97 6.83 1.04
N GLN A 135 9.91 5.90 0.94
CA GLN A 135 11.30 6.18 0.57
C GLN A 135 11.40 6.72 -0.87
N LYS A 136 10.61 6.17 -1.79
CA LYS A 136 10.55 6.65 -3.18
C LYS A 136 10.05 8.10 -3.27
N ILE A 137 9.01 8.47 -2.52
CA ILE A 137 8.53 9.86 -2.43
C ILE A 137 9.64 10.78 -1.89
N ALA A 138 10.33 10.39 -0.82
CA ALA A 138 11.44 11.17 -0.27
C ALA A 138 12.55 11.41 -1.32
N SER A 139 12.94 10.36 -2.05
CA SER A 139 13.94 10.47 -3.11
C SER A 139 13.50 11.36 -4.28
N LEU A 140 12.21 11.34 -4.63
CA LEU A 140 11.66 12.20 -5.68
C LEU A 140 11.77 13.68 -5.32
N PHE A 141 11.51 14.05 -4.06
CA PHE A 141 11.71 15.42 -3.60
C PHE A 141 13.16 15.87 -3.69
N GLU A 142 14.11 14.99 -3.35
CA GLU A 142 15.53 15.32 -3.38
C GLU A 142 16.06 15.50 -4.81
N LYS A 143 15.62 14.66 -5.75
CA LYS A 143 16.14 14.62 -7.11
C LYS A 143 15.42 15.56 -8.08
N GLN A 144 14.09 15.56 -8.06
CA GLN A 144 13.27 16.21 -9.09
C GLN A 144 12.53 17.43 -8.56
N ARG A 145 12.56 17.68 -7.24
CA ARG A 145 12.00 18.87 -6.60
C ARG A 145 10.56 19.16 -7.08
N TYR A 146 10.39 20.21 -7.88
CA TYR A 146 9.12 20.72 -8.36
C TYR A 146 8.44 19.82 -9.40
N GLN A 147 9.21 19.02 -10.14
CA GLN A 147 8.69 18.15 -11.20
C GLN A 147 8.10 16.84 -10.65
N ALA A 148 8.40 16.52 -9.39
CA ALA A 148 8.00 15.27 -8.75
C ALA A 148 6.50 15.15 -8.41
N PHE A 149 5.75 16.26 -8.38
CA PHE A 149 4.41 16.29 -7.78
C PHE A 149 3.39 15.36 -8.46
N ASP A 150 3.44 15.21 -9.78
CA ASP A 150 2.54 14.32 -10.51
C ASP A 150 2.85 12.84 -10.19
N GLU A 151 4.13 12.50 -10.06
CA GLU A 151 4.58 11.15 -9.67
C GLU A 151 4.23 10.86 -8.21
N ILE A 152 4.47 11.82 -7.31
CA ILE A 152 4.13 11.75 -5.88
C ILE A 152 2.62 11.57 -5.69
N LYS A 153 1.78 12.31 -6.43
CA LYS A 153 0.32 12.14 -6.39
C LYS A 153 -0.09 10.70 -6.63
N GLY A 154 0.53 10.07 -7.64
CA GLY A 154 0.28 8.67 -7.96
C GLY A 154 0.66 7.73 -6.81
N PHE A 155 1.81 7.95 -6.17
CA PHE A 155 2.24 7.14 -5.03
C PHE A 155 1.35 7.33 -3.79
N VAL A 156 0.97 8.58 -3.48
CA VAL A 156 0.07 8.88 -2.36
C VAL A 156 -1.30 8.22 -2.58
N PHE A 157 -1.82 8.22 -3.81
CA PHE A 157 -3.05 7.50 -4.14
C PHE A 157 -2.98 6.00 -3.83
N ILE A 158 -1.84 5.34 -4.16
CA ILE A 158 -1.63 3.93 -3.80
C ILE A 158 -1.58 3.75 -2.29
N MET A 159 -0.87 4.62 -1.57
CA MET A 159 -0.83 4.59 -0.10
C MET A 159 -2.23 4.72 0.51
N ASP A 160 -3.07 5.61 -0.01
CA ASP A 160 -4.45 5.77 0.46
C ASP A 160 -5.29 4.51 0.21
N ASN A 161 -5.15 3.89 -0.97
CA ASN A 161 -5.85 2.65 -1.27
C ASN A 161 -5.40 1.50 -0.36
N LEU A 162 -4.10 1.36 -0.12
CA LEU A 162 -3.58 0.35 0.82
C LEU A 162 -4.09 0.59 2.24
N ARG A 163 -4.26 1.84 2.65
CA ARG A 163 -4.80 2.21 3.98
C ARG A 163 -6.30 2.00 4.13
N LYS A 164 -7.04 1.61 3.09
CA LYS A 164 -8.41 1.07 3.27
C LYS A 164 -8.40 -0.22 4.08
N ILE A 165 -7.29 -0.95 4.04
CA ILE A 165 -7.03 -2.11 4.88
C ILE A 165 -6.68 -1.61 6.29
N LYS A 166 -7.59 -1.81 7.26
CA LYS A 166 -7.44 -1.30 8.64
C LYS A 166 -6.10 -1.67 9.29
N ALA A 167 -5.65 -2.92 9.10
CA ALA A 167 -4.39 -3.38 9.68
C ALA A 167 -3.17 -2.65 9.08
N VAL A 168 -3.22 -2.30 7.78
CA VAL A 168 -2.20 -1.48 7.12
C VAL A 168 -2.28 -0.05 7.62
N GLU A 169 -3.48 0.53 7.71
CA GLU A 169 -3.71 1.88 8.22
C GLU A 169 -3.06 2.07 9.60
N GLN A 170 -3.39 1.21 10.55
CA GLN A 170 -2.90 1.28 11.92
C GLN A 170 -1.38 1.18 12.00
N LYS A 171 -0.79 0.20 11.28
CA LYS A 171 0.66 -0.04 11.32
C LYS A 171 1.46 1.02 10.56
N THR A 172 0.85 1.74 9.62
CA THR A 172 1.53 2.75 8.78
C THR A 172 1.17 4.19 9.13
N GLN A 173 0.26 4.42 10.09
CA GLN A 173 -0.30 5.73 10.42
C GLN A 173 0.76 6.82 10.62
N GLN A 174 1.75 6.55 11.47
CA GLN A 174 2.80 7.53 11.80
C GLN A 174 3.63 7.88 10.55
N ASN A 175 4.06 6.87 9.79
CA ASN A 175 4.87 7.06 8.59
C ASN A 175 4.07 7.84 7.53
N TYR A 176 2.80 7.48 7.31
CA TYR A 176 1.91 8.20 6.40
C TYR A 176 1.82 9.68 6.76
N LEU A 177 1.52 10.00 8.03
CA LEU A 177 1.39 11.38 8.47
C LEU A 177 2.68 12.17 8.26
N GLN A 178 3.84 11.60 8.59
CA GLN A 178 5.14 12.23 8.38
C GLN A 178 5.40 12.56 6.89
N ILE A 179 5.02 11.67 5.98
CA ILE A 179 5.18 11.90 4.54
C ILE A 179 4.24 12.98 4.05
N ILE A 180 2.97 12.94 4.46
CA ILE A 180 2.00 13.98 4.10
C ILE A 180 2.43 15.35 4.63
N GLU A 181 2.89 15.42 5.88
CA GLU A 181 3.42 16.65 6.46
C GLU A 181 4.66 17.15 5.70
N ARG A 182 5.58 16.25 5.30
CA ARG A 182 6.74 16.61 4.48
C ARG A 182 6.32 17.16 3.11
N ILE A 183 5.33 16.56 2.47
CA ILE A 183 4.74 17.05 1.22
C ILE A 183 4.15 18.46 1.42
N PHE A 184 3.37 18.66 2.49
CA PHE A 184 2.75 19.94 2.81
C PHE A 184 3.78 21.02 3.14
N GLY A 185 4.82 20.67 3.89
CA GLY A 185 5.94 21.55 4.20
C GLY A 185 6.62 22.06 2.93
N TYR A 186 6.90 21.14 1.99
CA TYR A 186 7.51 21.50 0.71
C TYR A 186 6.65 22.47 -0.10
N VAL A 187 5.33 22.24 -0.20
CA VAL A 187 4.42 23.16 -0.89
C VAL A 187 4.40 24.53 -0.23
N ARG A 188 4.42 24.58 1.11
CA ARG A 188 4.47 25.84 1.87
C ARG A 188 5.74 26.63 1.59
N ASP A 189 6.88 25.95 1.46
CA ASP A 189 8.15 26.60 1.15
C ASP A 189 8.18 27.12 -0.29
N VAL A 190 7.63 26.38 -1.25
CA VAL A 190 7.44 26.88 -2.63
C VAL A 190 6.56 28.12 -2.65
N TYR A 191 5.49 28.15 -1.86
CA TYR A 191 4.61 29.30 -1.76
C TYR A 191 5.33 30.54 -1.21
N LYS A 192 6.06 30.39 -0.09
CA LYS A 192 6.87 31.48 0.48
C LYS A 192 7.88 32.02 -0.53
N ASP A 193 8.52 31.14 -1.30
CA ASP A 193 9.44 31.55 -2.37
C ASP A 193 8.75 32.42 -3.43
N VAL A 194 7.52 32.07 -3.85
CA VAL A 194 6.74 32.89 -4.80
C VAL A 194 6.34 34.23 -4.18
N GLU A 195 5.87 34.24 -2.93
CA GLU A 195 5.52 35.48 -2.24
C GLU A 195 6.68 36.46 -2.13
N LEU A 196 7.91 35.97 -1.96
CA LEU A 196 9.12 36.79 -1.93
C LEU A 196 9.52 37.31 -3.33
N MET A 197 9.18 36.58 -4.39
CA MET A 197 9.48 36.98 -5.78
C MET A 197 8.51 38.03 -6.31
N LEU A 198 7.22 37.97 -5.96
CA LEU A 198 6.20 38.87 -6.51
C LEU A 198 6.53 40.37 -6.32
N PRO A 199 7.03 40.85 -5.16
CA PRO A 199 7.43 42.25 -5.01
C PRO A 199 8.62 42.66 -5.88
N LEU A 200 9.53 41.73 -6.18
CA LEU A 200 10.68 41.99 -7.06
C LEU A 200 10.22 42.15 -8.52
N LEU A 201 9.25 41.33 -8.93
CA LEU A 201 8.59 41.46 -10.22
C LEU A 201 7.86 42.82 -10.35
N MET A 202 7.13 43.24 -9.31
CA MET A 202 6.45 44.55 -9.26
C MET A 202 7.38 45.74 -9.42
N LYS A 203 8.61 45.64 -8.88
CA LYS A 203 9.62 46.70 -8.97
C LYS A 203 10.37 46.72 -10.30
N GLN A 204 10.02 45.82 -11.23
CA GLN A 204 10.70 45.63 -12.52
C GLN A 204 12.22 45.51 -12.35
N ASP A 205 12.64 44.74 -11.35
CA ASP A 205 14.06 44.50 -11.10
C ASP A 205 14.70 43.84 -12.33
N LEU A 206 15.75 44.45 -12.90
CA LEU A 206 16.45 43.95 -14.08
C LEU A 206 17.11 42.59 -13.85
N SER A 207 17.31 42.19 -12.58
CA SER A 207 17.84 40.89 -12.18
C SER A 207 16.77 39.83 -11.92
N PHE A 208 15.49 40.13 -12.19
CA PHE A 208 14.39 39.22 -11.90
C PHE A 208 14.46 37.92 -12.73
N ASP A 209 14.43 36.79 -12.04
CA ASP A 209 14.48 35.46 -12.66
C ASP A 209 13.07 34.94 -12.98
N TYR A 210 12.61 35.26 -14.19
CA TYR A 210 11.33 34.79 -14.71
C TYR A 210 11.22 33.27 -14.83
N ASN A 211 12.33 32.58 -15.15
CA ASN A 211 12.35 31.13 -15.28
C ASN A 211 12.09 30.48 -13.92
N ARG A 212 12.76 30.97 -12.88
CA ARG A 212 12.55 30.50 -11.52
C ARG A 212 11.12 30.75 -11.03
N LEU A 213 10.54 31.92 -11.29
CA LEU A 213 9.13 32.19 -10.96
C LEU A 213 8.20 31.20 -11.69
N PHE A 214 8.40 31.01 -12.99
CA PHE A 214 7.61 30.09 -13.80
C PHE A 214 7.67 28.65 -13.27
N GLU A 215 8.85 28.15 -12.91
CA GLU A 215 9.00 26.83 -12.29
C GLU A 215 8.25 26.71 -10.96
N ARG A 216 8.30 27.74 -10.11
CA ARG A 216 7.60 27.71 -8.81
C ARG A 216 6.09 27.80 -8.96
N VAL A 217 5.58 28.64 -9.85
CA VAL A 217 4.15 28.72 -10.16
C VAL A 217 3.67 27.40 -10.79
N GLY A 218 4.45 26.83 -11.70
CA GLY A 218 4.18 25.51 -12.27
C GLY A 218 4.14 24.40 -11.21
N CYS A 219 5.04 24.46 -10.23
CA CYS A 219 5.02 23.57 -9.07
C CYS A 219 3.72 23.69 -8.26
N MET A 220 3.33 24.92 -7.93
CA MET A 220 2.10 25.19 -7.19
C MET A 220 0.85 24.69 -7.92
N HIS A 221 0.84 24.83 -9.25
CA HIS A 221 -0.25 24.28 -10.04
C HIS A 221 -0.34 22.75 -9.92
N ARG A 222 0.80 22.05 -10.04
CA ARG A 222 0.86 20.58 -9.89
C ARG A 222 0.57 20.11 -8.46
N SER A 223 0.76 20.95 -7.45
CA SER A 223 0.44 20.63 -6.06
C SER A 223 -1.02 20.92 -5.68
N LYS A 224 -1.88 21.35 -6.60
CA LYS A 224 -3.30 21.66 -6.29
C LYS A 224 -4.05 20.51 -5.60
N TRP A 225 -3.76 19.25 -5.97
CA TRP A 225 -4.38 18.07 -5.36
C TRP A 225 -4.10 17.91 -3.85
N ILE A 226 -3.09 18.61 -3.32
CA ILE A 226 -2.79 18.66 -1.88
C ILE A 226 -3.75 19.60 -1.15
N GLN A 227 -4.13 20.71 -1.77
CA GLN A 227 -5.10 21.66 -1.18
C GLN A 227 -6.48 21.01 -1.08
N GLU A 228 -6.88 20.23 -2.09
CA GLU A 228 -8.12 19.45 -2.10
C GLU A 228 -8.20 18.45 -0.92
N ARG A 229 -7.07 18.06 -0.32
CA ARG A 229 -7.00 17.17 0.85
C ARG A 229 -7.06 17.90 2.19
N GLN A 230 -6.85 19.21 2.21
CA GLN A 230 -6.98 20.01 3.42
C GLN A 230 -8.39 20.59 3.48
N GLU A 231 -9.34 19.81 3.98
CA GLU A 231 -10.68 20.30 4.27
C GLU A 231 -10.57 21.55 5.19
N GLY A 232 -11.15 22.68 4.75
CA GLY A 232 -11.31 23.89 5.56
C GLY A 232 -10.27 25.00 5.38
N ARG A 233 -9.37 24.93 4.39
CA ARG A 233 -8.56 26.10 3.98
C ARG A 233 -9.16 26.74 2.73
N ASP A 234 -10.02 27.74 2.93
CA ASP A 234 -10.71 28.51 1.88
C ASP A 234 -9.77 29.42 1.05
N ASP A 235 -8.50 29.53 1.44
CA ASP A 235 -7.52 30.32 0.71
C ASP A 235 -7.00 29.51 -0.49
N ASN A 236 -7.67 29.64 -1.64
CA ASN A 236 -7.15 29.10 -2.89
C ASN A 236 -5.89 29.91 -3.29
N LEU A 237 -4.74 29.53 -2.74
CA LEU A 237 -3.45 30.23 -2.86
C LEU A 237 -3.05 30.50 -4.31
N MET A 238 -3.47 29.62 -5.23
CA MET A 238 -3.27 29.83 -6.67
C MET A 238 -4.08 31.00 -7.20
N ASP A 239 -5.29 31.22 -6.72
CA ASP A 239 -6.12 32.35 -7.13
C ASP A 239 -5.56 33.67 -6.58
N ALA A 240 -5.08 33.68 -5.34
CA ALA A 240 -4.39 34.85 -4.77
C ALA A 240 -3.13 35.24 -5.58
N ILE A 241 -2.35 34.26 -6.06
CA ILE A 241 -1.19 34.53 -6.93
C ILE A 241 -1.64 35.01 -8.31
N LYS A 242 -2.67 34.40 -8.90
CA LYS A 242 -3.23 34.87 -10.19
C LYS A 242 -3.70 36.32 -10.10
N GLU A 243 -4.43 36.68 -9.05
CA GLU A 243 -4.89 38.05 -8.83
C GLU A 243 -3.72 39.04 -8.74
N LYS A 244 -2.69 38.70 -7.95
CA LYS A 244 -1.46 39.51 -7.84
C LYS A 244 -0.77 39.66 -9.20
N LEU A 245 -0.66 38.60 -10.00
CA LEU A 245 -0.04 38.65 -11.33
C LEU A 245 -0.87 39.47 -12.34
N ILE A 246 -2.21 39.36 -12.31
CA ILE A 246 -3.11 40.16 -13.15
C ILE A 246 -2.97 41.64 -12.80
N CYS A 247 -2.90 41.99 -11.51
CA CYS A 247 -2.67 43.37 -11.06
C CYS A 247 -1.33 43.94 -11.54
N ILE A 248 -0.30 43.10 -11.72
CA ILE A 248 1.00 43.52 -12.27
C ILE A 248 0.90 43.76 -13.78
N TYR A 249 0.14 42.96 -14.52
CA TYR A 249 0.00 43.10 -15.97
C TYR A 249 -0.88 44.29 -16.39
N MET A 250 -1.83 44.70 -15.54
CA MET A 250 -2.73 45.82 -15.82
C MET A 250 -2.20 47.19 -15.36
N ASN A 251 -1.06 47.25 -14.67
CA ASN A 251 -0.33 48.49 -14.33
C ASN A 251 0.87 48.68 -15.25
#